data_AF-A0A8W8KF61-F1
#
_entry.id   AF-A0A8W8KF61-F1
#
_cell.length_a   1.000
_cell.length_b   1.000
_cell.length_c   1.000
_cell.angle_alpha   90.00
_cell.angle_beta   90.00
_cell.angle_gamma   90.00
#
_symmetry.space_group_name_H-M   'P 1'
#
loop_
_entity.id
_entity.type
_entity.pdbx_description
1 polymer ?
#
loop_
_entity_poly.entity_id
_entity_poly.type
_entity_poly.pdbx_seq_one_letter_code
_entity_poly.pdbx_strand_id
1 'polypeptide(L)'
;KSVPGTRNQFTVQVVTTGQSKVFDCANGTVFDQQACVCVNDMDYTMRPTVPPMRRTTRISVDPLVPTTRPLCRPSFALDFNSKPIADSSNMQVYVRNEGVESVVDAGQFNKQAQLNIPMFSWLGHKMTVKFRFFEWDGGDREQTLFANCQHSIAGRRGMGSIEVMLRSATKEVVFRIKTKGSEMREIAVPYPTKSWKNVTLTYDGKYFKGKVNDREATVQVRGNIESRSEGIYIGQCPRNGPGGSKRAYVGYIDDLKFYKCVLPEVPSPELFVDRNPV
;
A
#
# COMPACT_ATOMS: atom_id res chain seq x y z
N LYS A 1 -2.79 -30.48 15.44
CA LYS A 1 -1.46 -30.91 14.99
C LYS A 1 -1.58 -31.22 13.50
N SER A 2 -0.90 -30.45 12.66
CA SER A 2 -0.87 -30.64 11.20
C SER A 2 -0.11 -31.93 10.86
N VAL A 3 -0.63 -32.67 9.87
CA VAL A 3 0.03 -33.86 9.33
C VAL A 3 0.89 -33.43 8.14
N PRO A 4 2.17 -33.83 8.03
CA PRO A 4 3.00 -33.46 6.90
C PRO A 4 2.43 -34.01 5.59
N GLY A 5 2.23 -33.15 4.58
CA GLY A 5 1.84 -33.55 3.22
C GLY A 5 0.40 -33.24 2.81
N THR A 6 -0.40 -32.59 3.66
CA THR A 6 -1.79 -32.22 3.34
C THR A 6 -2.00 -30.70 3.39
N ARG A 7 -2.74 -30.14 2.41
CA ARG A 7 -3.30 -28.78 2.50
C ARG A 7 -4.23 -28.73 3.71
N ASN A 8 -3.91 -27.90 4.71
CA ASN A 8 -4.80 -27.72 5.85
C ASN A 8 -5.93 -26.78 5.42
N GLN A 9 -7.12 -27.35 5.20
CA GLN A 9 -8.34 -26.59 4.95
C GLN A 9 -8.98 -26.15 6.26
N PHE A 10 -9.21 -24.85 6.40
CA PHE A 10 -9.89 -24.27 7.55
C PHE A 10 -11.23 -23.69 7.10
N THR A 11 -12.32 -24.26 7.61
CA THR A 11 -13.67 -23.72 7.39
C THR A 11 -14.00 -22.71 8.48
N VAL A 12 -14.22 -21.46 8.09
CA VAL A 12 -14.54 -20.37 9.01
C VAL A 12 -15.97 -19.95 8.76
N GLN A 13 -16.78 -19.96 9.82
CA GLN A 13 -18.13 -19.41 9.78
C GLN A 13 -18.06 -17.90 9.94
N VAL A 14 -18.50 -17.18 8.89
CA VAL A 14 -18.59 -15.73 8.93
C VAL A 14 -19.87 -15.36 9.67
N VAL A 15 -19.73 -14.99 10.95
CA VAL A 15 -20.83 -14.70 11.89
C VAL A 15 -21.78 -13.60 11.38
N THR A 16 -21.30 -12.70 10.51
CA THR A 16 -22.10 -11.61 9.94
C THR A 16 -22.98 -11.99 8.75
N THR A 17 -22.73 -13.13 8.09
CA THR A 17 -23.50 -13.55 6.91
C THR A 17 -24.05 -14.97 7.00
N GLY A 18 -23.69 -15.74 8.05
CA GLY A 18 -24.06 -17.15 8.20
C GLY A 18 -23.39 -18.08 7.16
N GLN A 19 -22.55 -17.54 6.28
CA GLN A 19 -21.87 -18.30 5.24
C GLN A 19 -20.54 -18.84 5.75
N SER A 20 -20.29 -20.11 5.47
CA SER A 20 -18.98 -20.73 5.74
C SER A 20 -18.07 -20.48 4.54
N LYS A 21 -16.88 -19.91 4.78
CA LYS A 21 -15.81 -19.80 3.78
C LYS A 21 -14.67 -20.74 4.13
N VAL A 22 -14.17 -21.44 3.12
CA VAL A 22 -13.01 -22.34 3.24
C VAL A 22 -11.77 -21.55 2.87
N PHE A 23 -10.76 -21.61 3.73
CA PHE A 23 -9.44 -21.02 3.50
C PHE A 23 -8.39 -22.14 3.43
N ASP A 24 -7.58 -22.11 2.37
CA ASP A 24 -6.45 -23.01 2.19
C ASP A 24 -5.18 -22.34 2.73
N CYS A 25 -4.60 -22.92 3.78
CA CYS A 25 -3.32 -22.46 4.32
C CYS A 25 -2.16 -23.35 3.85
N ALA A 26 -0.99 -22.73 3.64
CA ALA A 26 0.23 -23.45 3.28
C ALA A 26 0.64 -24.44 4.38
N ASN A 27 1.35 -25.49 4.01
CA ASN A 27 1.74 -26.54 4.95
C ASN A 27 2.64 -25.95 6.06
N GLY A 28 2.35 -26.25 7.33
CA GLY A 28 3.03 -25.65 8.50
C GLY A 28 2.44 -24.32 9.02
N THR A 29 1.36 -23.82 8.42
CA THR A 29 0.66 -22.61 8.87
C THR A 29 -0.74 -22.90 9.44
N VAL A 30 -1.22 -22.01 10.31
CA VAL A 30 -2.53 -22.06 10.99
C VAL A 30 -3.32 -20.80 10.63
N PHE A 31 -4.62 -20.91 10.37
CA PHE A 31 -5.47 -19.76 10.08
C PHE A 31 -5.80 -18.95 11.36
N ASP A 32 -5.44 -17.68 11.41
CA ASP A 32 -5.85 -16.73 12.45
C ASP A 32 -7.18 -16.06 12.06
N GLN A 33 -8.26 -16.37 12.81
CA GLN A 33 -9.59 -15.82 12.55
C GLN A 33 -9.72 -14.32 12.81
N GLN A 34 -8.91 -13.75 13.72
CA GLN A 34 -8.97 -12.32 14.06
C GLN A 34 -8.26 -11.48 13.01
N ALA A 35 -7.15 -11.98 12.48
CA ALA A 35 -6.36 -11.30 11.46
C ALA A 35 -6.77 -11.69 10.02
N CYS A 36 -7.56 -12.77 9.86
CA CYS A 36 -7.99 -13.33 8.58
C CYS A 36 -6.81 -13.68 7.64
N VAL A 37 -5.75 -14.25 8.21
CA VAL A 37 -4.50 -14.64 7.50
C VAL A 37 -3.97 -15.98 8.04
N CYS A 38 -3.14 -16.67 7.26
CA CYS A 38 -2.40 -17.84 7.73
C CYS A 38 -1.11 -17.37 8.44
N VAL A 39 -0.83 -17.91 9.63
CA VAL A 39 0.35 -17.61 10.45
C VAL A 39 1.16 -18.88 10.70
N ASN A 40 2.46 -18.75 10.95
CA ASN A 40 3.29 -19.92 11.28
C ASN A 40 2.93 -20.47 12.66
N ASP A 41 2.91 -21.80 12.82
CA ASP A 41 2.52 -22.46 14.09
C ASP A 41 3.38 -22.01 15.29
N MET A 42 4.64 -21.63 15.04
CA MET A 42 5.54 -21.08 16.07
C MET A 42 5.13 -19.70 16.60
N ASP A 43 4.48 -18.85 15.79
CA ASP A 43 3.96 -17.54 16.24
C ASP A 43 2.67 -17.70 17.04
N TYR A 44 1.89 -18.76 16.81
CA TYR A 44 0.65 -19.01 17.53
C TYR A 44 0.91 -19.36 19.01
N THR A 45 1.98 -20.12 19.27
CA THR A 45 2.39 -20.50 20.63
C THR A 45 3.07 -19.40 21.43
N MET A 46 3.45 -18.29 20.80
CA MET A 46 4.07 -17.13 21.46
C MET A 46 3.09 -16.00 21.81
N ARG A 47 1.78 -16.21 21.66
CA ARG A 47 0.79 -15.34 22.32
C ARG A 47 0.88 -15.56 23.84
N PRO A 48 0.98 -14.51 24.68
CA PRO A 48 0.92 -14.67 26.13
C PRO A 48 -0.40 -15.34 26.50
N THR A 49 -0.33 -16.55 27.05
CA THR A 49 -1.47 -17.21 27.69
C THR A 49 -1.92 -16.34 28.86
N VAL A 50 -3.05 -15.67 28.70
CA VAL A 50 -3.73 -14.97 29.79
C VAL A 50 -4.07 -16.02 30.86
N PRO A 51 -3.51 -15.95 32.09
CA PRO A 51 -3.84 -16.90 33.14
C PRO A 51 -5.30 -16.69 33.57
N PRO A 52 -6.02 -17.75 33.97
CA PRO A 52 -7.39 -17.59 34.48
C PRO A 52 -7.37 -16.70 35.72
N MET A 53 -8.22 -15.68 35.72
CA MET A 53 -8.39 -14.71 36.81
C MET A 53 -8.60 -15.43 38.15
N ARG A 54 -7.58 -15.40 39.02
CA ARG A 54 -7.78 -15.51 40.46
C ARG A 54 -7.98 -14.11 41.03
N ARG A 55 -9.06 -13.97 41.80
CA ARG A 55 -9.47 -12.75 42.50
C ARG A 55 -8.46 -12.44 43.64
N THR A 56 -8.35 -11.15 43.98
CA THR A 56 -7.56 -10.51 45.06
C THR A 56 -6.04 -10.53 44.85
N THR A 57 -5.28 -9.43 44.91
CA THR A 57 -5.35 -8.18 45.72
C THR A 57 -4.78 -6.98 44.93
N ARG A 58 -5.22 -5.76 45.27
CA ARG A 58 -4.69 -4.50 44.70
C ARG A 58 -3.19 -4.38 44.96
N ILE A 59 -2.39 -4.40 43.90
CA ILE A 59 -1.02 -3.88 43.89
C ILE A 59 -1.06 -2.63 43.02
N SER A 60 -0.66 -1.48 43.58
CA SER A 60 -0.51 -0.24 42.84
C SER A 60 0.62 -0.39 41.83
N VAL A 61 0.29 -0.33 40.55
CA VAL A 61 1.29 -0.27 39.47
C VAL A 61 1.48 1.20 39.11
N ASP A 62 2.72 1.65 39.21
CA ASP A 62 3.19 2.97 38.76
C ASP A 62 2.74 3.28 37.32
N PRO A 63 2.20 4.47 37.04
CA PRO A 63 1.65 4.80 35.73
C PRO A 63 2.71 5.41 34.81
N LEU A 64 3.74 4.66 34.40
CA LEU A 64 4.70 5.14 33.39
C LEU A 64 5.21 4.04 32.43
N VAL A 65 4.36 3.08 32.05
CA VAL A 65 4.65 2.27 30.85
C VAL A 65 4.04 2.99 29.64
N PRO A 66 4.84 3.64 28.77
CA PRO A 66 4.32 4.11 27.51
C PRO A 66 3.82 2.88 26.73
N THR A 67 2.51 2.79 26.56
CA THR A 67 1.90 1.85 25.63
C THR A 67 2.47 2.16 24.25
N THR A 68 3.46 1.37 23.84
CA THR A 68 4.09 1.51 22.52
C THR A 68 2.98 1.35 21.48
N ARG A 69 2.56 2.46 20.87
CA ARG A 69 1.60 2.43 19.76
C ARG A 69 2.14 1.42 18.73
N PRO A 70 1.31 0.51 18.20
CA PRO A 70 1.79 -0.47 17.24
C PRO A 70 2.45 0.25 16.07
N LEU A 71 3.71 -0.13 15.81
CA LEU A 71 4.53 0.47 14.77
C LEU A 71 3.84 0.25 13.41
N CYS A 72 3.62 1.33 12.65
CA CYS A 72 3.05 1.26 11.31
C CYS A 72 4.06 0.61 10.35
N ARG A 73 3.89 -0.69 10.08
CA ARG A 73 4.74 -1.48 9.18
C ARG A 73 4.21 -1.48 7.74
N PRO A 74 5.08 -1.56 6.72
CA PRO A 74 4.64 -1.67 5.34
C PRO A 74 3.85 -2.96 5.14
N SER A 75 2.73 -2.86 4.44
CA SER A 75 1.93 -4.00 3.97
C SER A 75 2.58 -4.68 2.75
N PHE A 76 3.39 -3.95 1.98
CA PHE A 76 4.41 -4.49 1.07
C PHE A 76 5.49 -3.42 0.82
N ALA A 77 6.67 -3.86 0.40
CA ALA A 77 7.78 -3.00 0.02
C ALA A 77 8.52 -3.57 -1.20
N LEU A 78 9.01 -2.72 -2.11
CA LEU A 78 9.85 -3.09 -3.24
C LEU A 78 11.07 -2.16 -3.29
N ASP A 79 12.27 -2.74 -3.21
CA ASP A 79 13.56 -2.04 -3.29
C ASP A 79 14.32 -2.28 -4.61
N PHE A 80 13.76 -3.12 -5.50
CA PHE A 80 14.30 -3.48 -6.82
C PHE A 80 15.76 -3.95 -6.85
N ASN A 81 16.38 -4.21 -5.68
CA ASN A 81 17.75 -4.69 -5.54
C ASN A 81 17.85 -6.21 -5.65
N SER A 82 16.71 -6.89 -5.56
CA SER A 82 16.60 -8.34 -5.65
C SER A 82 16.28 -8.80 -7.08
N LYS A 83 16.87 -9.94 -7.46
CA LYS A 83 16.48 -10.72 -8.65
C LYS A 83 16.04 -12.12 -8.18
N PRO A 84 14.75 -12.48 -8.26
CA PRO A 84 13.63 -11.74 -8.87
C PRO A 84 13.14 -10.52 -8.07
N ILE A 85 12.43 -9.61 -8.74
CA ILE A 85 11.68 -8.53 -8.07
C ILE A 85 10.61 -9.17 -7.18
N ALA A 86 10.71 -8.96 -5.87
CA ALA A 86 9.84 -9.55 -4.87
C ALA A 86 9.55 -8.55 -3.75
N ASP A 87 8.53 -8.85 -2.94
CA ASP A 87 8.27 -8.09 -1.72
C ASP A 87 9.45 -8.20 -0.76
N SER A 88 10.06 -7.06 -0.42
CA SER A 88 11.13 -6.95 0.58
C SER A 88 10.60 -6.64 1.98
N SER A 89 9.27 -6.59 2.15
CA SER A 89 8.65 -6.58 3.48
C SER A 89 8.64 -7.99 4.09
N ASN A 90 8.39 -8.07 5.40
CA ASN A 90 8.23 -9.35 6.11
C ASN A 90 6.88 -10.03 5.85
N MET A 91 6.07 -9.52 4.90
CA MET A 91 4.71 -10.00 4.62
C MET A 91 4.64 -11.04 3.50
N GLN A 92 5.71 -11.21 2.72
CA GLN A 92 5.79 -12.19 1.62
C GLN A 92 4.64 -12.04 0.59
N VAL A 93 4.33 -10.80 0.25
CA VAL A 93 3.27 -10.47 -0.72
C VAL A 93 3.66 -10.92 -2.13
N TYR A 94 2.74 -11.57 -2.84
CA TYR A 94 2.96 -11.95 -4.24
C TYR A 94 2.99 -10.72 -5.15
N VAL A 95 4.08 -10.59 -5.92
CA VAL A 95 4.29 -9.55 -6.93
C VAL A 95 4.32 -10.21 -8.30
N ARG A 96 3.31 -9.91 -9.13
CA ARG A 96 3.31 -10.31 -10.54
C ARG A 96 4.10 -9.28 -11.33
N ASN A 97 5.27 -9.68 -11.83
CA ASN A 97 6.09 -8.86 -12.71
C ASN A 97 5.79 -9.18 -14.17
N GLU A 98 5.37 -8.17 -14.93
CA GLU A 98 5.16 -8.25 -16.37
C GLU A 98 6.12 -7.29 -17.06
N GLY A 99 7.38 -7.69 -17.24
CA GLY A 99 8.38 -6.98 -18.05
C GLY A 99 9.12 -5.83 -17.36
N VAL A 100 8.97 -5.63 -16.05
CA VAL A 100 9.79 -4.67 -15.29
C VAL A 100 11.16 -5.29 -15.05
N GLU A 101 12.20 -4.57 -15.44
CA GLU A 101 13.58 -4.98 -15.25
C GLU A 101 14.14 -4.38 -13.97
N SER A 102 14.80 -5.20 -13.13
CA SER A 102 15.59 -4.72 -12.01
C SER A 102 16.97 -4.29 -12.53
N VAL A 103 17.22 -2.99 -12.46
CA VAL A 103 18.51 -2.35 -12.70
C VAL A 103 19.09 -1.89 -11.35
N VAL A 104 20.32 -1.36 -11.36
CA VAL A 104 20.98 -0.90 -10.12
C VAL A 104 20.09 0.13 -9.41
N ASP A 105 19.62 -0.22 -8.22
CA ASP A 105 18.77 0.59 -7.33
C ASP A 105 17.45 1.09 -7.95
N ALA A 106 16.87 0.38 -8.94
CA ALA A 106 15.57 0.76 -9.50
C ALA A 106 14.86 -0.33 -10.32
N GLY A 107 13.55 -0.20 -10.44
CA GLY A 107 12.73 -0.88 -11.45
C GLY A 107 12.59 -0.02 -12.70
N GLN A 108 12.90 -0.58 -13.86
CA GLN A 108 12.78 0.07 -15.17
C GLN A 108 11.43 -0.24 -15.82
N PHE A 109 10.74 0.83 -16.23
CA PHE A 109 9.46 0.79 -16.93
C PHE A 109 9.62 1.37 -18.34
N ASN A 110 9.06 0.68 -19.34
CA ASN A 110 9.30 0.95 -20.76
C ASN A 110 8.00 1.08 -21.61
N LYS A 111 6.87 1.50 -21.02
CA LYS A 111 5.50 1.51 -21.61
C LYS A 111 4.82 0.16 -21.77
N GLN A 112 5.54 -0.96 -21.77
CA GLN A 112 4.92 -2.28 -21.79
C GLN A 112 5.00 -2.98 -20.43
N ALA A 113 5.94 -2.55 -19.60
CA ALA A 113 6.20 -3.10 -18.29
C ALA A 113 5.20 -2.65 -17.22
N GLN A 114 4.78 -3.57 -16.36
CA GLN A 114 3.96 -3.28 -15.19
C GLN A 114 4.22 -4.26 -14.04
N LEU A 115 3.94 -3.83 -12.81
CA LEU A 115 3.80 -4.74 -11.67
C LEU A 115 2.34 -4.78 -11.23
N ASN A 116 1.91 -5.95 -10.78
CA ASN A 116 0.61 -6.14 -10.15
C ASN A 116 0.76 -6.82 -8.79
N ILE A 117 0.04 -6.28 -7.80
CA ILE A 117 -0.05 -6.80 -6.44
C ILE A 117 -1.53 -7.11 -6.17
N PRO A 118 -2.01 -8.34 -6.47
CA PRO A 118 -3.43 -8.67 -6.56
C PRO A 118 -4.22 -8.51 -5.25
N MET A 119 -3.56 -8.72 -4.10
CA MET A 119 -4.24 -8.87 -2.80
C MET A 119 -4.73 -7.56 -2.17
N PHE A 120 -4.57 -6.42 -2.84
CA PHE A 120 -4.95 -5.09 -2.33
C PHE A 120 -6.13 -4.46 -3.10
N SER A 121 -7.20 -5.23 -3.28
CA SER A 121 -8.48 -4.76 -3.83
C SER A 121 -9.32 -3.92 -2.84
N TRP A 122 -9.05 -4.10 -1.54
CA TRP A 122 -9.63 -3.33 -0.45
C TRP A 122 -8.55 -2.57 0.33
N LEU A 123 -8.51 -1.25 0.15
CA LEU A 123 -7.51 -0.36 0.76
C LEU A 123 -7.91 0.14 2.15
N GLY A 124 -9.18 0.01 2.53
CA GLY A 124 -9.68 0.40 3.85
C GLY A 124 -10.01 1.90 3.95
N HIS A 125 -9.66 2.51 5.08
CA HIS A 125 -10.03 3.89 5.43
C HIS A 125 -8.85 4.81 5.75
N LYS A 126 -7.62 4.25 5.78
CA LYS A 126 -6.36 4.97 5.98
C LYS A 126 -5.25 4.27 5.23
N MET A 127 -4.33 5.04 4.65
CA MET A 127 -3.15 4.49 3.99
C MET A 127 -2.06 5.53 3.81
N THR A 128 -0.83 5.04 3.63
CA THR A 128 0.29 5.82 3.13
C THR A 128 0.98 5.05 2.00
N VAL A 129 1.40 5.74 0.95
CA VAL A 129 2.28 5.21 -0.10
C VAL A 129 3.49 6.11 -0.17
N LYS A 130 4.68 5.52 -0.26
CA LYS A 130 5.94 6.23 -0.48
C LYS A 130 6.70 5.55 -1.60
N PHE A 131 7.35 6.32 -2.46
CA PHE A 131 8.31 5.84 -3.45
C PHE A 131 9.09 7.01 -4.01
N ARG A 132 10.14 6.72 -4.78
CA ARG A 132 10.81 7.70 -5.63
C ARG A 132 10.66 7.33 -7.10
N PHE A 133 10.63 8.32 -7.98
CA PHE A 133 10.58 8.09 -9.43
C PHE A 133 11.49 9.03 -10.21
N PHE A 134 11.99 8.55 -11.35
CA PHE A 134 12.75 9.32 -12.34
C PHE A 134 12.06 9.19 -13.71
N GLU A 135 11.61 10.29 -14.30
CA GLU A 135 10.88 10.25 -15.58
C GLU A 135 11.83 10.24 -16.77
N TRP A 136 11.44 9.57 -17.85
CA TRP A 136 12.09 9.63 -19.16
C TRP A 136 11.15 10.21 -20.22
N ASP A 137 11.75 10.67 -21.32
CA ASP A 137 11.01 11.05 -22.50
C ASP A 137 10.33 9.83 -23.16
N GLY A 138 9.28 10.08 -23.94
CA GLY A 138 8.57 9.03 -24.67
C GLY A 138 7.42 8.37 -23.92
N GLY A 139 7.17 8.72 -22.65
CA GLY A 139 5.97 8.31 -21.92
C GLY A 139 4.68 8.98 -22.39
N ASP A 140 3.54 8.49 -21.93
CA ASP A 140 2.23 9.05 -22.28
C ASP A 140 1.97 10.40 -21.57
N ARG A 141 0.95 11.16 -22.01
CA ARG A 141 0.62 12.48 -21.43
C ARG A 141 0.22 12.40 -19.96
N GLU A 142 -0.52 11.35 -19.61
CA GLU A 142 -0.79 10.93 -18.24
C GLU A 142 -0.14 9.55 -18.09
N GLN A 143 0.57 9.26 -17.00
CA GLN A 143 1.22 7.95 -16.80
C GLN A 143 0.93 7.44 -15.39
N THR A 144 0.71 6.13 -15.24
CA THR A 144 0.38 5.53 -13.94
C THR A 144 1.66 5.24 -13.16
N LEU A 145 1.83 5.87 -11.99
CA LEU A 145 2.93 5.52 -11.08
C LEU A 145 2.47 4.46 -10.08
N PHE A 146 1.29 4.66 -9.48
CA PHE A 146 0.66 3.75 -8.54
C PHE A 146 -0.86 3.88 -8.67
N ALA A 147 -1.59 2.78 -8.81
CA ALA A 147 -3.05 2.84 -8.81
C ALA A 147 -3.71 1.54 -8.33
N ASN A 148 -4.82 1.67 -7.62
CA ASN A 148 -5.78 0.58 -7.46
C ASN A 148 -6.78 0.65 -8.62
N CYS A 149 -6.37 0.14 -9.78
CA CYS A 149 -7.06 0.33 -11.06
C CYS A 149 -8.50 -0.22 -11.04
N GLN A 150 -9.30 0.21 -12.03
CA GLN A 150 -10.54 -0.47 -12.37
C GLN A 150 -10.48 -0.92 -13.82
N HIS A 151 -10.94 -2.13 -14.09
CA HIS A 151 -11.19 -2.56 -15.45
C HIS A 151 -12.25 -1.66 -16.10
N SER A 152 -12.03 -1.22 -17.34
CA SER A 152 -13.04 -0.44 -18.06
C SER A 152 -14.19 -1.38 -18.44
N ILE A 153 -15.34 -1.26 -17.76
CA ILE A 153 -16.56 -1.99 -18.11
C ILE A 153 -17.37 -1.11 -19.07
N ALA A 154 -17.73 -1.66 -20.23
CA ALA A 154 -18.65 -1.04 -21.19
C ALA A 154 -18.28 0.38 -21.66
N GLY A 155 -17.03 0.58 -22.11
CA GLY A 155 -16.60 1.83 -22.77
C GLY A 155 -16.41 3.04 -21.84
N ARG A 156 -16.69 2.92 -20.54
CA ARG A 156 -16.32 3.93 -19.55
C ARG A 156 -14.87 3.76 -19.14
N ARG A 157 -14.10 4.86 -19.09
CA ARG A 157 -12.73 4.85 -18.58
C ARG A 157 -12.76 4.37 -17.13
N GLY A 158 -12.26 3.16 -16.87
CA GLY A 158 -12.06 2.66 -15.52
C GLY A 158 -11.07 3.57 -14.79
N MET A 159 -11.53 4.20 -13.70
CA MET A 159 -10.70 5.02 -12.83
C MET A 159 -10.41 4.25 -11.54
N GLY A 160 -9.15 4.30 -11.11
CA GLY A 160 -8.78 3.73 -9.83
C GLY A 160 -9.48 4.43 -8.66
N SER A 161 -9.65 3.73 -7.55
CA SER A 161 -10.12 4.36 -6.31
C SER A 161 -9.05 5.24 -5.68
N ILE A 162 -7.78 4.89 -5.93
CA ILE A 162 -6.58 5.65 -5.63
C ILE A 162 -5.72 5.64 -6.89
N GLU A 163 -5.28 6.82 -7.33
CA GLU A 163 -4.32 6.97 -8.42
C GLU A 163 -3.24 7.97 -8.02
N VAL A 164 -1.99 7.64 -8.31
CA VAL A 164 -0.84 8.54 -8.35
C VAL A 164 -0.34 8.49 -9.79
N MET A 165 -0.44 9.63 -10.47
CA MET A 165 -0.20 9.72 -11.90
C MET A 165 0.79 10.84 -12.21
N LEU A 166 1.58 10.65 -13.25
CA LEU A 166 2.41 11.70 -13.83
C LEU A 166 1.63 12.42 -14.93
N ARG A 167 1.57 13.75 -14.91
CA ARG A 167 1.05 14.56 -16.01
C ARG A 167 2.22 15.33 -16.65
N SER A 168 2.85 14.71 -17.64
CA SER A 168 4.14 15.17 -18.19
C SER A 168 4.04 16.50 -18.95
N ALA A 169 2.85 16.89 -19.42
CA ALA A 169 2.65 18.15 -20.14
C ALA A 169 2.67 19.38 -19.21
N THR A 170 2.11 19.26 -18.00
CA THR A 170 2.05 20.34 -17.01
C THR A 170 3.09 20.20 -15.91
N LYS A 171 3.87 19.11 -15.92
CA LYS A 171 4.90 18.80 -14.91
C LYS A 171 4.32 18.70 -13.49
N GLU A 172 3.24 17.93 -13.38
CA GLU A 172 2.54 17.66 -12.13
C GLU A 172 2.47 16.16 -11.82
N VAL A 173 2.58 15.81 -10.53
CA VAL A 173 2.07 14.53 -10.02
C VAL A 173 0.65 14.76 -9.55
N VAL A 174 -0.27 13.99 -10.11
CA VAL A 174 -1.70 14.05 -9.85
C VAL A 174 -2.06 12.92 -8.92
N PHE A 175 -2.73 13.25 -7.81
CA PHE A 175 -3.22 12.29 -6.84
C PHE A 175 -4.75 12.31 -6.87
N ARG A 176 -5.37 11.14 -6.95
CA ARG A 176 -6.83 10.99 -6.98
C ARG A 176 -7.30 10.01 -5.91
N ILE A 177 -8.44 10.31 -5.30
CA ILE A 177 -9.13 9.44 -4.34
C ILE A 177 -10.65 9.44 -4.54
N LYS A 178 -11.24 8.24 -4.57
CA LYS A 178 -12.69 8.02 -4.56
C LYS A 178 -13.05 7.26 -3.29
N THR A 179 -13.85 7.89 -2.45
CA THR A 179 -14.47 7.24 -1.30
C THR A 179 -15.87 6.78 -1.63
N LYS A 180 -16.40 5.81 -0.89
CA LYS A 180 -17.75 5.26 -1.14
C LYS A 180 -18.81 6.38 -1.11
N GLY A 181 -19.57 6.50 -2.18
CA GLY A 181 -20.65 7.48 -2.30
C GLY A 181 -20.18 8.93 -2.52
N SER A 182 -18.88 9.15 -2.78
CA SER A 182 -18.35 10.47 -3.10
C SER A 182 -18.00 10.62 -4.57
N GLU A 183 -17.93 11.88 -5.01
CA GLU A 183 -17.23 12.22 -6.23
C GLU A 183 -15.72 11.99 -6.08
N MET A 184 -15.07 11.80 -7.22
CA MET A 184 -13.61 11.71 -7.32
C MET A 184 -13.00 13.05 -6.89
N ARG A 185 -12.01 13.02 -5.99
CA ARG A 185 -11.21 14.20 -5.65
C ARG A 185 -9.83 14.08 -6.27
N GLU A 186 -9.32 15.20 -6.77
CA GLU A 186 -8.00 15.33 -7.38
C GLU A 186 -7.23 16.46 -6.70
N ILE A 187 -5.94 16.23 -6.48
CA ILE A 187 -4.95 17.26 -6.15
C ILE A 187 -3.74 17.08 -7.07
N ALA A 188 -3.09 18.17 -7.44
CA ALA A 188 -1.92 18.16 -8.30
C ALA A 188 -0.76 18.88 -7.59
N VAL A 189 0.44 18.31 -7.70
CA VAL A 189 1.65 18.87 -7.10
C VAL A 189 2.73 18.99 -8.19
N PRO A 190 3.26 20.20 -8.45
CA PRO A 190 4.29 20.39 -9.47
C PRO A 190 5.61 19.74 -9.06
N TYR A 191 6.40 19.29 -10.04
CA TYR A 191 7.69 18.64 -9.81
C TYR A 191 8.79 19.15 -10.75
N PRO A 192 10.07 19.11 -10.32
CA PRO A 192 11.21 19.42 -11.19
C PRO A 192 11.49 18.29 -12.18
N THR A 193 11.76 18.60 -13.44
CA THR A 193 12.07 17.57 -14.45
C THR A 193 13.48 16.98 -14.26
N LYS A 194 13.75 15.85 -14.92
CA LYS A 194 15.09 15.24 -15.05
C LYS A 194 15.84 14.99 -13.73
N SER A 195 15.12 14.73 -12.65
CA SER A 195 15.67 14.40 -11.34
C SER A 195 14.86 13.28 -10.68
N TRP A 196 15.38 12.72 -9.59
CA TRP A 196 14.62 11.85 -8.71
C TRP A 196 13.62 12.66 -7.88
N LYS A 197 12.39 12.16 -7.77
CA LYS A 197 11.32 12.79 -7.00
C LYS A 197 10.82 11.84 -5.94
N ASN A 198 10.78 12.30 -4.70
CA ASN A 198 10.20 11.56 -3.60
C ASN A 198 8.69 11.86 -3.54
N VAL A 199 7.87 10.82 -3.65
CA VAL A 199 6.42 10.93 -3.63
C VAL A 199 5.90 10.33 -2.33
N THR A 200 4.98 11.03 -1.68
CA THR A 200 4.22 10.51 -0.56
C THR A 200 2.75 10.80 -0.77
N LEU A 201 1.92 9.77 -0.73
CA LEU A 201 0.47 9.87 -0.66
C LEU A 201 0.02 9.46 0.73
N THR A 202 -0.84 10.24 1.37
CA THR A 202 -1.42 9.91 2.67
C THR A 202 -2.93 10.15 2.68
N TYR A 203 -3.67 9.18 3.21
CA TYR A 203 -5.07 9.31 3.54
C TYR A 203 -5.30 8.90 4.99
N ASP A 204 -5.83 9.80 5.82
CA ASP A 204 -6.05 9.57 7.26
C ASP A 204 -7.52 9.30 7.64
N GLY A 205 -8.40 9.17 6.63
CA GLY A 205 -9.85 9.02 6.80
C GLY A 205 -10.62 10.35 6.77
N LYS A 206 -9.91 11.50 6.75
CA LYS A 206 -10.49 12.85 6.70
C LYS A 206 -9.82 13.75 5.66
N TYR A 207 -8.51 13.64 5.51
CA TYR A 207 -7.68 14.42 4.60
C TYR A 207 -6.91 13.49 3.68
N PHE A 208 -6.92 13.85 2.40
CA PHE A 208 -6.12 13.22 1.36
C PHE A 208 -5.03 14.20 0.94
N LYS A 209 -3.78 13.78 1.14
CA LYS A 209 -2.58 14.60 0.96
C LYS A 209 -1.64 13.92 -0.02
N GLY A 210 -1.14 14.70 -0.96
CA GLY A 210 -0.10 14.32 -1.90
C GLY A 210 1.09 15.24 -1.72
N LYS A 211 2.30 14.65 -1.64
CA LYS A 211 3.55 15.37 -1.47
C LYS A 211 4.55 14.90 -2.52
N VAL A 212 5.24 15.84 -3.15
CA VAL A 212 6.34 15.61 -4.08
C VAL A 212 7.52 16.47 -3.65
N ASN A 213 8.61 15.82 -3.24
CA ASN A 213 9.71 16.48 -2.53
C ASN A 213 9.15 17.30 -1.36
N ASP A 214 9.35 18.61 -1.34
CA ASP A 214 8.90 19.49 -0.26
C ASP A 214 7.54 20.16 -0.51
N ARG A 215 6.96 19.96 -1.70
CA ARG A 215 5.67 20.55 -2.08
C ARG A 215 4.55 19.58 -1.76
N GLU A 216 3.44 20.09 -1.24
CA GLU A 216 2.27 19.28 -0.94
C GLU A 216 0.95 19.99 -1.26
N ALA A 217 -0.07 19.18 -1.49
CA ALA A 217 -1.45 19.60 -1.62
C ALA A 217 -2.32 18.68 -0.78
N THR A 218 -3.42 19.23 -0.24
CA THR A 218 -4.35 18.49 0.62
C THR A 218 -5.78 18.84 0.26
N VAL A 219 -6.67 17.85 0.29
CA VAL A 219 -8.11 18.04 0.17
C VAL A 219 -8.83 17.26 1.26
N GLN A 220 -9.96 17.78 1.73
CA GLN A 220 -10.80 17.06 2.67
C GLN A 220 -11.68 16.04 1.93
N VAL A 221 -11.64 14.79 2.37
CA VAL A 221 -12.47 13.70 1.87
C VAL A 221 -12.64 12.64 2.97
N ARG A 222 -13.87 12.17 3.18
CA ARG A 222 -14.21 11.31 4.32
C ARG A 222 -14.78 9.98 3.84
N GLY A 223 -14.55 8.94 4.63
CA GLY A 223 -15.15 7.63 4.44
C GLY A 223 -14.16 6.57 3.97
N ASN A 224 -14.68 5.38 3.71
CA ASN A 224 -13.87 4.28 3.19
C ASN A 224 -13.50 4.54 1.74
N ILE A 225 -12.26 4.21 1.37
CA ILE A 225 -11.84 4.16 -0.04
C ILE A 225 -12.75 3.18 -0.77
N GLU A 226 -13.24 3.58 -1.94
CA GLU A 226 -14.11 2.74 -2.76
C GLU A 226 -13.36 1.50 -3.20
N SER A 227 -13.97 0.32 -3.04
CA SER A 227 -13.30 -0.93 -3.39
C SER A 227 -13.24 -1.10 -4.90
N ARG A 228 -12.19 -1.76 -5.38
CA ARG A 228 -12.05 -2.16 -6.78
C ARG A 228 -11.91 -3.66 -6.87
N SER A 229 -12.29 -4.24 -8.00
CA SER A 229 -12.10 -5.68 -8.25
C SER A 229 -10.62 -6.04 -8.41
N GLU A 230 -9.83 -5.09 -8.89
CA GLU A 230 -8.39 -5.24 -9.14
C GLU A 230 -7.56 -4.94 -7.90
N GLY A 231 -6.32 -5.45 -7.89
CA GLY A 231 -5.30 -5.12 -6.91
C GLY A 231 -4.61 -3.76 -7.16
N ILE A 232 -3.38 -3.64 -6.69
CA ILE A 232 -2.53 -2.46 -6.97
C ILE A 232 -1.69 -2.73 -8.22
N TYR A 233 -1.56 -1.70 -9.05
CA TYR A 233 -0.71 -1.69 -10.24
C TYR A 233 0.32 -0.57 -10.15
N ILE A 234 1.53 -0.87 -10.62
CA ILE A 234 2.66 0.06 -10.72
C ILE A 234 3.07 0.15 -12.19
N GLY A 235 3.27 1.36 -12.69
CA GLY A 235 3.70 1.63 -14.07
C GLY A 235 2.57 1.67 -15.10
N GLN A 236 1.53 0.84 -14.96
CA GLN A 236 0.41 0.81 -15.90
C GLN A 236 -0.80 0.02 -15.33
N CYS A 237 -2.02 0.52 -15.57
CA CYS A 237 -3.25 -0.25 -15.36
C CYS A 237 -3.49 -1.28 -16.49
N PRO A 238 -4.17 -2.41 -16.20
CA PRO A 238 -4.38 -3.50 -17.15
C PRO A 238 -5.09 -3.03 -18.43
N ARG A 239 -4.69 -3.62 -19.57
CA ARG A 239 -5.07 -3.21 -20.93
C ARG A 239 -6.47 -3.66 -21.30
N ASN A 240 -7.28 -2.77 -21.89
CA ASN A 240 -8.50 -3.15 -22.60
C ASN A 240 -8.43 -2.65 -24.05
N GLY A 241 -8.14 -3.55 -24.99
CA GLY A 241 -8.25 -3.32 -26.43
C GLY A 241 -6.93 -3.08 -27.18
N PRO A 242 -6.98 -3.04 -28.53
CA PRO A 242 -5.83 -3.08 -29.43
C PRO A 242 -4.94 -1.82 -29.44
N GLY A 243 -5.33 -0.76 -28.73
CA GLY A 243 -4.62 0.53 -28.71
C GLY A 243 -3.67 0.75 -27.53
N GLY A 244 -3.47 -0.26 -26.66
CA GLY A 244 -2.66 -0.15 -25.45
C GLY A 244 -3.31 0.71 -24.35
N SER A 245 -2.70 0.71 -23.16
CA SER A 245 -3.07 1.69 -22.12
C SER A 245 -2.48 3.04 -22.51
N LYS A 246 -3.30 4.09 -22.59
CA LYS A 246 -2.84 5.47 -22.84
C LYS A 246 -2.21 6.13 -21.59
N ARG A 247 -1.78 5.30 -20.63
CA ARG A 247 -1.32 5.71 -19.29
C ARG A 247 -0.09 4.95 -18.82
N ALA A 248 0.76 4.53 -19.75
CA ALA A 248 1.92 3.71 -19.44
C ALA A 248 3.14 4.57 -19.06
N TYR A 249 3.81 4.17 -17.98
CA TYR A 249 4.96 4.88 -17.45
C TYR A 249 6.27 4.53 -18.16
N VAL A 250 7.14 5.53 -18.30
CA VAL A 250 8.51 5.37 -18.79
C VAL A 250 9.49 6.04 -17.84
N GLY A 251 10.44 5.25 -17.38
CA GLY A 251 11.48 5.69 -16.46
C GLY A 251 11.67 4.71 -15.33
N TYR A 252 12.13 5.23 -14.19
CA TYR A 252 12.46 4.44 -13.02
C TYR A 252 11.50 4.69 -11.86
N ILE A 253 11.24 3.66 -11.07
CA ILE A 253 10.62 3.72 -9.74
C ILE A 253 11.50 2.93 -8.77
N ASP A 254 11.61 3.42 -7.54
CA ASP A 254 12.33 2.75 -6.47
C ASP A 254 11.77 3.09 -5.06
N ASP A 255 12.20 2.34 -4.04
CA ASP A 255 11.81 2.45 -2.62
C ASP A 255 10.29 2.50 -2.40
N LEU A 256 9.56 1.67 -3.14
CA LEU A 256 8.10 1.65 -3.08
C LEU A 256 7.63 0.94 -1.82
N LYS A 257 6.88 1.65 -0.98
CA LYS A 257 6.30 1.12 0.26
C LYS A 257 4.84 1.53 0.38
N PHE A 258 3.97 0.57 0.68
CA PHE A 258 2.56 0.78 0.95
C PHE A 258 2.22 0.40 2.38
N TYR A 259 1.42 1.23 3.05
CA TYR A 259 1.01 1.08 4.43
C TYR A 259 -0.51 1.18 4.52
N LYS A 260 -1.16 0.30 5.28
CA LYS A 260 -2.59 0.42 5.67
C LYS A 260 -2.79 1.29 6.92
N CYS A 261 -1.84 2.18 7.20
CA CYS A 261 -1.83 3.12 8.31
C CYS A 261 -1.18 4.43 7.87
N VAL A 262 -1.37 5.46 8.68
CA VAL A 262 -0.72 6.77 8.48
C VAL A 262 0.61 6.77 9.21
N LEU A 263 1.68 7.12 8.50
CA LEU A 263 2.98 7.33 9.11
C LEU A 263 2.99 8.66 9.90
N PRO A 264 3.61 8.73 11.08
CA PRO A 264 3.84 9.99 11.75
C PRO A 264 4.67 10.90 10.83
N GLU A 265 4.29 12.18 10.74
CA GLU A 265 5.16 13.17 10.10
C GLU A 265 6.44 13.25 10.94
N VAL A 266 7.58 12.87 10.36
CA VAL A 266 8.87 13.10 11.00
C VAL A 266 9.05 14.62 11.03
N PRO A 267 9.20 15.25 12.21
CA PRO A 267 9.48 16.67 12.28
C PRO A 267 10.71 16.97 11.42
N SER A 268 10.71 18.07 10.66
CA SER A 268 11.96 18.53 10.06
C SER A 268 12.98 18.74 11.19
N PRO A 269 14.27 18.42 10.98
CA PRO A 269 15.30 18.59 12.00
C PRO A 269 15.51 20.05 12.46
N GLU A 270 14.76 21.03 11.95
CA GLU A 270 14.88 22.45 12.29
C GLU A 270 14.20 22.86 13.62
N LEU A 271 13.56 21.93 14.34
CA LEU A 271 12.89 22.24 15.63
C LEU A 271 13.64 21.77 16.89
N PHE A 272 14.84 21.21 16.76
CA PHE A 272 15.74 21.00 17.89
C PHE A 272 16.63 22.23 18.10
N VAL A 273 16.01 23.39 18.35
CA VAL A 273 16.74 24.46 19.02
C VAL A 273 16.72 24.12 20.50
N ASP A 274 17.88 23.71 21.02
CA ASP A 274 18.15 23.62 22.45
C ASP A 274 17.68 24.91 23.13
N ARG A 275 16.51 24.85 23.77
CA ARG A 275 16.16 25.78 24.83
C ARG A 275 16.66 25.16 26.13
N ASN A 276 17.97 25.19 26.31
CA ASN A 276 18.53 25.20 27.66
C ASN A 276 18.37 26.62 28.21
N PRO A 277 17.56 26.85 29.25
CA PRO A 277 17.63 28.09 29.99
C PRO A 277 18.89 28.05 30.87
N VAL A 278 19.77 29.04 30.68
CA VAL A 278 20.67 29.53 31.74
C VAL A 278 20.07 30.82 32.25
#